data_AF-A0A5M3N0P1-F1
#
_entry.id   AF-A0A5M3N0P1-F1
#
_cell.length_a   1.000
_cell.length_b   1.000
_cell.length_c   1.000
_cell.angle_alpha   90.00
_cell.angle_beta   90.00
_cell.angle_gamma   90.00
#
_symmetry.space_group_name_H-M   'P 1'
#
loop_
_entity.id
_entity.type
_entity.pdbx_description
1 polymer ?
#
loop_
_entity_poly.entity_id
_entity_poly.type
_entity_poly.pdbx_seq_one_letter_code
_entity_poly.pdbx_strand_id
1 'polypeptide(L)'
;MFSFVSRSCEAVRGPFSLLGAVRTATKRAGGTVRNHGGSPGQRLGLKKFSDQFVEAGQIIIRQRGTQFHPGQNVGLGRDHTIYALTPGYVRFYKQKWLRGQRRFVGVVLNRGEVLPRDEKALGRSRYCGLVNLHDPAYQSAQVSSA
;
A
#
# COMPACT_ATOMS: atom_id res chain seq x y z
N MET A 1 17.01 -59.71 73.96
CA MET A 1 16.84 -60.36 72.64
C MET A 1 15.35 -60.42 72.37
N PHE A 2 14.92 -60.19 71.12
CA PHE A 2 13.53 -60.11 70.61
C PHE A 2 12.79 -58.78 70.87
N SER A 3 12.15 -58.10 69.92
CA SER A 3 12.19 -58.07 68.44
C SER A 3 11.47 -56.78 68.01
N PHE A 4 11.84 -56.26 66.85
CA PHE A 4 11.49 -54.99 66.24
C PHE A 4 9.97 -54.71 66.08
N VAL A 5 9.58 -53.47 66.41
CA VAL A 5 8.26 -52.89 66.15
C VAL A 5 8.18 -52.28 64.75
N SER A 6 6.98 -52.34 64.18
CA SER A 6 6.44 -51.57 63.04
C SER A 6 6.83 -52.00 61.63
N ARG A 7 6.12 -53.05 61.19
CA ARG A 7 5.66 -53.25 59.82
C ARG A 7 4.84 -52.03 59.38
N SER A 8 5.43 -51.15 58.58
CA SER A 8 4.65 -50.19 57.77
C SER A 8 4.50 -50.78 56.37
N CYS A 9 3.30 -51.30 56.15
CA CYS A 9 2.85 -51.94 54.93
C CYS A 9 3.01 -51.00 53.73
N GLU A 10 3.68 -51.50 52.70
CA GLU A 10 3.78 -50.90 51.38
C GLU A 10 2.38 -50.76 50.79
N ALA A 11 1.88 -49.52 50.77
CA ALA A 11 0.51 -49.22 50.35
C ALA A 11 0.37 -49.44 48.83
N VAL A 12 -0.41 -50.46 48.51
CA VAL A 12 -0.88 -50.88 47.19
C VAL A 12 -1.37 -49.67 46.38
N ARG A 13 -0.58 -49.26 45.38
CA ARG A 13 -1.03 -48.36 44.31
C ARG A 13 -1.91 -49.14 43.33
N GLY A 14 -3.15 -49.43 43.74
CA GLY A 14 -4.17 -50.07 42.91
C GLY A 14 -5.22 -49.07 42.43
N PRO A 15 -5.86 -49.29 41.26
CA PRO A 15 -6.78 -48.35 40.61
C PRO A 15 -8.17 -48.25 41.26
N PHE A 16 -8.41 -48.93 42.38
CA PHE A 16 -9.67 -48.94 43.12
C PHE A 16 -9.41 -48.56 44.59
N SER A 17 -9.28 -47.25 44.85
CA SER A 17 -9.30 -46.71 46.21
C SER A 17 -10.62 -45.96 46.45
N LEU A 18 -11.14 -46.05 47.68
CA LEU A 18 -12.45 -45.55 48.10
C LEU A 18 -12.57 -44.01 48.11
N LEU A 19 -11.55 -43.26 47.68
CA LEU A 19 -11.54 -41.79 47.59
C LEU A 19 -11.52 -41.26 46.14
N GLY A 20 -11.99 -42.07 45.20
CA GLY A 20 -12.23 -41.67 43.82
C GLY A 20 -10.99 -41.84 42.92
N ALA A 21 -11.22 -42.33 41.70
CA ALA A 21 -10.18 -42.56 40.72
C ALA A 21 -9.65 -41.24 40.13
N VAL A 22 -8.34 -41.00 40.20
CA VAL A 22 -7.69 -39.93 39.42
C VAL A 22 -7.74 -40.33 37.94
N ARG A 23 -8.67 -39.75 37.18
CA ARG A 23 -8.69 -39.87 35.72
C ARG A 23 -7.83 -38.76 35.14
N THR A 24 -6.64 -39.10 34.64
CA THR A 24 -5.91 -38.20 33.74
C THR A 24 -6.66 -38.11 32.42
N ALA A 25 -6.87 -36.89 31.91
CA ALA A 25 -7.53 -36.68 30.62
C ALA A 25 -6.76 -37.39 29.49
N THR A 26 -7.49 -38.09 28.60
CA THR A 26 -6.98 -39.02 27.57
C THR A 26 -6.35 -38.35 26.33
N LYS A 27 -6.31 -37.02 26.25
CA LYS A 27 -5.47 -36.26 25.30
C LYS A 27 -5.18 -34.90 25.94
N ARG A 28 -3.91 -34.60 26.27
CA ARG A 28 -3.51 -33.26 26.75
C ARG A 28 -2.97 -32.34 25.63
N ALA A 29 -2.82 -32.84 24.41
CA ALA A 29 -2.18 -32.10 23.33
C ALA A 29 -2.87 -32.33 21.98
N GLY A 30 -4.13 -31.90 21.87
CA GLY A 30 -4.63 -31.45 20.58
C GLY A 30 -3.98 -30.11 20.31
N GLY A 31 -2.79 -30.11 19.67
CA GLY A 31 -2.10 -28.87 19.32
C GLY A 31 -3.04 -27.89 18.61
N THR A 32 -2.81 -26.59 18.79
CA THR A 32 -3.60 -25.55 18.12
C THR A 32 -3.71 -25.83 16.63
N VAL A 33 -4.92 -25.71 16.07
CA VAL A 33 -5.14 -25.81 14.62
C VAL A 33 -4.16 -24.86 13.94
N ARG A 34 -3.45 -25.35 12.91
CA ARG A 34 -2.46 -24.54 12.17
C ARG A 34 -3.14 -23.26 11.70
N ASN A 35 -2.65 -22.10 12.16
CA ASN A 35 -3.14 -20.82 11.66
C ASN A 35 -2.81 -20.75 10.17
N HIS A 36 -3.82 -20.85 9.31
CA HIS A 36 -3.70 -20.60 7.87
C HIS A 36 -3.64 -19.08 7.59
N GLY A 37 -2.88 -18.36 8.43
CA GLY A 37 -2.89 -16.90 8.52
C GLY A 37 -2.26 -16.25 7.31
N GLY A 38 -3.09 -15.83 6.35
CA GLY A 38 -2.68 -15.01 5.22
C GLY A 38 -3.74 -13.96 4.92
N SER A 39 -3.32 -12.69 4.83
CA SER A 39 -4.16 -11.65 4.23
C SER A 39 -3.94 -11.63 2.72
N PRO A 40 -4.95 -11.30 1.92
CA PRO A 40 -4.78 -11.17 0.48
C PRO A 40 -3.82 -10.00 0.16
N GLY A 41 -3.06 -10.15 -0.92
CA GLY A 41 -2.19 -9.10 -1.42
C GLY A 41 -2.97 -7.83 -1.78
N GLN A 42 -2.50 -6.68 -1.29
CA GLN A 42 -3.21 -5.39 -1.42
C GLN A 42 -3.00 -4.67 -2.76
N ARG A 43 -2.30 -5.31 -3.71
CA ARG A 43 -2.05 -4.80 -5.08
C ARG A 43 -1.45 -3.37 -5.10
N LEU A 44 -0.57 -3.08 -4.16
CA LEU A 44 0.18 -1.81 -4.08
C LEU A 44 1.20 -1.70 -5.22
N GLY A 45 1.72 -0.50 -5.45
CA GLY A 45 2.75 -0.19 -6.43
C GLY A 45 2.33 0.84 -7.48
N LEU A 46 3.18 0.97 -8.49
CA LEU A 46 2.99 1.83 -9.66
C LEU A 46 1.83 1.31 -10.51
N LYS A 47 1.00 2.23 -11.00
CA LYS A 47 -0.10 1.98 -11.94
C LYS A 47 0.16 2.65 -13.29
N LYS A 48 0.95 3.73 -13.30
CA LYS A 48 1.39 4.42 -14.51
C LYS A 48 2.91 4.59 -14.47
N PHE A 49 3.55 4.31 -15.59
CA PHE A 49 5.01 4.42 -15.76
C PHE A 49 5.41 5.81 -16.26
N SER A 50 6.71 6.08 -16.37
CA SER A 50 7.20 7.33 -16.97
C SER A 50 6.67 7.47 -18.39
N ASP A 51 6.43 8.69 -18.85
CA ASP A 51 5.99 9.00 -20.21
C ASP A 51 4.59 8.48 -20.59
N GLN A 52 3.87 7.86 -19.65
CA GLN A 52 2.51 7.41 -19.91
C GLN A 52 1.54 8.58 -19.81
N PHE A 53 0.61 8.62 -20.76
CA PHE A 53 -0.49 9.57 -20.74
C PHE A 53 -1.47 9.22 -19.62
N VAL A 54 -1.89 10.23 -18.89
CA VAL A 54 -2.87 10.17 -17.81
C VAL A 54 -3.87 11.29 -17.97
N GLU A 55 -5.11 11.01 -17.62
CA GLU A 55 -6.16 12.02 -17.47
C GLU A 55 -6.29 12.44 -16.01
N ALA A 56 -6.99 13.55 -15.75
CA ALA A 56 -7.27 13.99 -14.39
C ALA A 56 -8.05 12.91 -13.60
N GLY A 57 -7.66 12.68 -12.35
CA GLY A 57 -8.23 11.68 -11.46
C GLY A 57 -7.62 10.27 -11.58
N GLN A 58 -6.83 9.98 -12.61
CA GLN A 58 -6.20 8.66 -12.75
C GLN A 58 -5.13 8.42 -11.67
N ILE A 59 -5.09 7.20 -11.15
CA ILE A 59 -4.13 6.78 -10.12
C ILE A 59 -2.78 6.49 -10.76
N ILE A 60 -1.72 7.06 -10.20
CA ILE A 60 -0.33 6.84 -10.62
C ILE A 60 0.35 5.82 -9.70
N ILE A 61 0.17 5.94 -8.37
CA ILE A 61 0.76 5.02 -7.37
C ILE A 61 -0.22 4.74 -6.26
N ARG A 62 -0.35 3.46 -5.87
CA ARG A 62 -0.94 3.05 -4.58
C ARG A 62 0.18 2.63 -3.64
N GLN A 63 0.30 3.26 -2.48
CA GLN A 63 1.41 3.01 -1.55
C GLN A 63 0.92 2.99 -0.11
N ARG A 64 1.81 2.59 0.81
CA ARG A 64 1.62 2.73 2.26
C ARG A 64 2.68 3.71 2.76
N GLY A 65 2.23 4.82 3.32
CA GLY A 65 3.10 5.98 3.55
C GLY A 65 3.58 6.63 2.25
N THR A 66 4.38 7.68 2.36
CA THR A 66 4.90 8.43 1.21
C THR A 66 6.28 7.93 0.81
N GLN A 67 6.35 6.84 0.03
CA GLN A 67 7.62 6.44 -0.62
C GLN A 67 7.97 7.36 -1.79
N PHE A 68 6.92 7.79 -2.48
CA PHE A 68 6.93 8.89 -3.43
C PHE A 68 6.10 10.03 -2.88
N HIS A 69 6.56 11.24 -3.15
CA HIS A 69 5.89 12.48 -2.77
C HIS A 69 5.19 13.10 -3.99
N PRO A 70 4.07 13.80 -3.78
CA PRO A 70 3.41 14.54 -4.85
C PRO A 70 4.31 15.69 -5.30
N GLY A 71 4.46 15.82 -6.63
CA GLY A 71 5.16 16.90 -7.30
C GLY A 71 4.19 17.79 -8.08
N GLN A 72 4.61 18.21 -9.27
CA GLN A 72 3.82 19.09 -10.13
C GLN A 72 2.56 18.40 -10.68
N ASN A 73 1.40 19.08 -10.63
CA ASN A 73 0.11 18.63 -11.17
C ASN A 73 -0.40 17.28 -10.64
N VAL A 74 -0.03 16.94 -9.41
CA VAL A 74 -0.31 15.65 -8.78
C VAL A 74 -0.84 15.87 -7.36
N GLY A 75 -1.88 15.12 -7.00
CA GLY A 75 -2.50 15.14 -5.67
C GLY A 75 -2.12 13.92 -4.83
N LEU A 76 -2.34 14.03 -3.52
CA LEU A 76 -2.17 12.95 -2.55
C LEU A 76 -3.51 12.65 -1.88
N GLY A 77 -3.93 11.37 -1.90
CA GLY A 77 -5.13 10.89 -1.24
C GLY A 77 -4.91 10.56 0.24
N ARG A 78 -6.00 10.26 0.96
CA ARG A 78 -5.97 9.89 2.39
C ARG A 78 -5.08 8.68 2.67
N ASP A 79 -5.04 7.71 1.77
CA ASP A 79 -4.21 6.50 1.87
C ASP A 79 -2.82 6.68 1.25
N HIS A 80 -2.38 7.94 1.03
CA HIS A 80 -1.15 8.30 0.32
C HIS A 80 -1.10 7.84 -1.14
N THR A 81 -2.25 7.48 -1.73
CA THR A 81 -2.36 7.24 -3.17
C THR A 81 -2.08 8.52 -3.93
N ILE A 82 -1.26 8.43 -4.98
CA ILE A 82 -0.89 9.54 -5.84
C ILE A 82 -1.76 9.50 -7.10
N TYR A 83 -2.40 10.61 -7.43
CA TYR A 83 -3.29 10.74 -8.60
C TYR A 83 -3.02 12.02 -9.39
N ALA A 84 -3.35 12.01 -10.68
CA ALA A 84 -3.16 13.15 -11.57
C ALA A 84 -4.23 14.22 -11.36
N LEU A 85 -3.85 15.50 -11.33
CA LEU A 85 -4.80 16.63 -11.27
C LEU A 85 -5.14 17.18 -12.66
N THR A 86 -4.20 17.06 -13.60
CA THR A 86 -4.35 17.54 -14.98
C THR A 86 -4.03 16.41 -15.94
N PRO A 87 -4.57 16.43 -17.17
CA PRO A 87 -4.12 15.52 -18.21
C PRO A 87 -2.68 15.83 -18.61
N GLY A 88 -1.91 14.79 -18.94
CA GLY A 88 -0.51 14.94 -19.31
C GLY A 88 0.29 13.64 -19.22
N TYR A 89 1.61 13.75 -19.06
CA TYR A 89 2.54 12.62 -19.01
C TYR A 89 3.23 12.51 -17.66
N VAL A 90 3.34 11.29 -17.13
CA VAL A 90 3.93 11.05 -15.80
C VAL A 90 5.46 11.17 -15.84
N ARG A 91 6.03 11.80 -14.82
CA ARG A 91 7.48 11.94 -14.60
C ARG A 91 7.87 11.63 -13.17
N PHE A 92 8.92 10.83 -13.03
CA PHE A 92 9.58 10.55 -11.76
C PHE A 92 10.87 11.34 -11.68
N TYR A 93 11.11 12.01 -10.56
CA TYR A 93 12.31 12.82 -10.38
C TYR A 93 12.76 12.88 -8.92
N LYS A 94 14.00 13.35 -8.71
CA LYS A 94 14.56 13.63 -7.40
C LYS A 94 15.02 15.08 -7.38
N GLN A 95 14.90 15.74 -6.23
CA GLN A 95 15.30 17.14 -6.09
C GLN A 95 16.69 17.23 -5.47
N LYS A 96 17.64 17.85 -6.18
CA LYS A 96 19.07 17.87 -5.79
C LYS A 96 19.36 18.67 -4.51
N TRP A 97 18.59 19.73 -4.24
CA TRP A 97 18.86 20.66 -3.14
C TRP A 97 18.24 20.24 -1.79
N LEU A 98 17.33 19.27 -1.79
CA LEU A 98 16.66 18.83 -0.58
C LEU A 98 17.55 17.77 0.09
N ARG A 99 17.94 17.99 1.36
CA ARG A 99 18.91 17.15 2.10
C ARG A 99 18.46 15.69 2.32
N GLY A 100 17.29 15.28 1.84
CA GLY A 100 16.80 13.91 1.85
C GLY A 100 16.60 13.37 0.44
N GLN A 101 16.87 12.08 0.22
CA GLN A 101 16.64 11.38 -1.06
C GLN A 101 15.14 11.15 -1.36
N ARG A 102 14.32 12.21 -1.26
CA ARG A 102 12.90 12.15 -1.56
C ARG A 102 12.67 11.99 -3.06
N ARG A 103 11.84 11.01 -3.42
CA ARG A 103 11.42 10.75 -4.79
C ARG A 103 10.08 11.43 -5.01
N PHE A 104 9.94 12.14 -6.13
CA PHE A 104 8.74 12.86 -6.49
C PHE A 104 8.11 12.30 -7.76
N VAL A 105 6.81 12.52 -7.87
CA VAL A 105 6.00 12.16 -9.04
C VAL A 105 5.27 13.40 -9.48
N GLY A 106 5.44 13.77 -10.74
CA GLY A 106 4.71 14.88 -11.36
C GLY A 106 4.07 14.46 -12.67
N VAL A 107 3.18 15.31 -13.16
CA VAL A 107 2.58 15.22 -14.49
C VAL A 107 2.94 16.48 -15.27
N VAL A 108 3.53 16.28 -16.45
CA VAL A 108 3.89 17.35 -17.40
C VAL A 108 2.87 17.45 -18.52
N LEU A 109 2.67 18.64 -19.09
CA LEU A 109 1.67 18.85 -20.13
C LEU A 109 2.12 18.24 -21.46
N ASN A 110 3.35 18.53 -21.87
CA ASN A 110 3.91 18.02 -23.11
C ASN A 110 4.79 16.80 -22.86
N ARG A 111 4.78 15.86 -23.80
CA ARG A 111 5.67 14.70 -23.78
C ARG A 111 7.12 15.16 -23.90
N GLY A 112 8.03 14.51 -23.17
CA GLY A 112 9.47 14.83 -23.19
C GLY A 112 9.91 15.92 -22.20
N GLU A 113 8.99 16.65 -21.56
CA GLU A 113 9.39 17.62 -20.54
C GLU A 113 10.00 16.95 -19.30
N VAL A 114 11.10 17.52 -18.82
CA VAL A 114 11.86 17.02 -17.67
C VAL A 114 11.45 17.79 -16.40
N LEU A 115 11.31 17.06 -15.29
CA LEU A 115 11.14 17.62 -13.95
C LEU A 115 12.41 17.39 -13.12
N PRO A 116 12.79 18.31 -12.21
CA PRO A 116 12.14 19.58 -11.90
C PRO A 116 12.31 20.64 -13.01
N ARG A 117 11.23 21.38 -13.34
CA ARG A 117 11.30 22.52 -14.27
C ARG A 117 12.05 23.70 -13.65
N ASP A 118 12.75 24.47 -14.49
CA ASP A 118 13.27 25.78 -14.09
C ASP A 118 12.17 26.84 -14.16
N GLU A 119 11.48 27.03 -13.03
CA GLU A 119 10.35 27.97 -12.94
C GLU A 119 10.79 29.43 -13.11
N LYS A 120 12.06 29.77 -12.88
CA LYS A 120 12.55 31.15 -13.03
C LYS A 120 12.64 31.58 -14.49
N ALA A 121 13.10 30.68 -15.36
CA ALA A 121 13.28 30.97 -16.78
C ALA A 121 11.98 30.80 -17.58
N LEU A 122 11.22 29.72 -17.31
CA LEU A 122 10.07 29.32 -18.13
C LEU A 122 8.71 29.71 -17.52
N GLY A 123 8.71 30.16 -16.27
CA GLY A 123 7.48 30.37 -15.50
C GLY A 123 6.83 29.06 -15.03
N ARG A 124 5.76 29.20 -14.24
CA ARG A 124 5.00 28.07 -13.69
C ARG A 124 4.08 27.48 -14.76
N SER A 125 4.20 26.18 -15.02
CA SER A 125 3.27 25.46 -15.91
C SER A 125 1.85 25.48 -15.31
N ARG A 126 0.88 25.91 -16.12
CA ARG A 126 -0.55 25.92 -15.79
C ARG A 126 -1.33 25.22 -16.90
N TYR A 127 -2.26 24.37 -16.53
CA TYR A 127 -3.19 23.74 -17.47
C TYR A 127 -4.45 24.60 -17.58
N CYS A 128 -4.81 25.01 -18.80
CA CYS A 128 -6.12 25.56 -19.08
C CYS A 128 -6.98 24.45 -19.67
N GLY A 129 -8.05 24.07 -18.98
CA GLY A 129 -9.00 23.04 -19.43
C GLY A 129 -10.19 23.59 -20.23
N LEU A 130 -10.13 24.86 -20.64
CA LEU A 130 -11.22 25.53 -21.35
C LEU A 130 -10.96 25.50 -22.86
N VAL A 131 -12.05 25.47 -23.64
CA VAL A 131 -12.02 25.48 -25.10
C VAL A 131 -12.69 26.76 -25.59
N ASN A 132 -12.08 27.42 -26.58
CA ASN A 132 -12.65 28.60 -27.24
C ASN A 132 -13.69 28.17 -28.28
N LEU A 133 -14.97 28.34 -27.98
CA LEU A 133 -16.06 27.96 -28.90
C LEU A 133 -16.17 28.84 -30.15
N HIS A 134 -15.59 30.04 -30.10
CA HIS A 134 -15.56 30.98 -31.22
C HIS A 134 -14.32 30.82 -32.12
N ASP A 135 -13.47 29.83 -31.84
CA ASP A 135 -12.32 29.55 -32.69
C ASP A 135 -12.81 28.99 -34.05
N PRO A 136 -12.44 29.61 -35.19
CA PRO A 136 -12.83 29.11 -36.51
C PRO A 136 -12.42 27.65 -36.76
N ALA A 137 -11.34 27.17 -36.13
CA ALA A 137 -10.91 25.77 -36.23
C ALA A 137 -11.87 24.80 -35.51
N TYR A 138 -12.50 25.24 -34.42
CA TYR A 138 -13.49 24.43 -33.70
C TYR A 138 -14.81 24.36 -34.47
N GLN A 139 -15.23 25.48 -35.07
CA GLN A 139 -16.46 25.57 -35.84
C GLN A 139 -16.41 24.70 -37.11
N SER A 140 -15.28 24.65 -37.81
CA SER A 140 -15.12 23.81 -39.00
C SER A 140 -15.14 22.31 -38.68
N ALA A 141 -14.56 21.89 -37.54
CA ALA A 141 -14.58 20.50 -37.09
C ALA A 141 -16.00 19.98 -36.78
N GLN A 142 -16.88 20.85 -36.26
CA GLN A 142 -18.28 20.50 -35.98
C GLN A 142 -19.07 20.22 -37.26
N VAL A 143 -18.89 21.06 -38.30
CA VAL A 143 -19.58 20.90 -39.59
C VAL A 143 -19.16 19.61 -40.31
N SER A 144 -17.93 19.12 -40.10
CA SER A 144 -17.45 17.86 -40.67
C SER A 144 -17.92 16.58 -39.96
N SER A 145 -18.56 16.71 -38.79
CA SER A 145 -19.02 15.57 -37.98
C SER A 145 -20.54 15.42 -37.93
N ALA A 146 -21.27 16.33 -38.59
CA ALA A 146 -22.71 16.28 -38.83
C ALA A 146 -23.01 15.75 -40.23
#